data_AF-A0A4Q2IU92-F1
#
_entry.id   AF-A0A4Q2IU92-F1
#
_cell.length_a   1.000
_cell.length_b   1.000
_cell.length_c   1.000
_cell.angle_alpha   90.00
_cell.angle_beta   90.00
_cell.angle_gamma   90.00
#
_symmetry.space_group_name_H-M   'P 1'
#
loop_
_entity.id
_entity.type
_entity.pdbx_description
1 polymer ?
#
loop_
_entity_poly.entity_id
_entity_poly.type
_entity_poly.pdbx_seq_one_letter_code
_entity_poly.pdbx_strand_id
1 'polypeptide(L)'
;MVATLPASAVLTDRPWRSGVAGTIWNGEVGVAGGSKVEWQWAPLRSLTSLGFAVDWRATGPDTDLGGQALFRPGGTVRLDRVSGSADATLLQAVAPNLPFTCDMTMQVELPRLVAGGSDRQAQATILSDAGSCMAKPAGAGSAVPAMILTAEHVGRETRVRLAPQTQRRQTLMEAVLAEDGAYRITLTSDGAALLPFTGLPPGGTIESRL
;
A
#
# COMPACT_ATOMS: atom_id res chain seq x y z
N MET A 1 28.42 6.06 -16.66
CA MET A 1 27.31 5.42 -17.39
C MET A 1 26.13 5.07 -16.46
N VAL A 2 25.65 6.00 -15.62
CA VAL A 2 24.42 5.78 -14.82
C VAL A 2 23.20 6.40 -15.51
N ALA A 3 23.43 7.42 -16.36
CA ALA A 3 22.39 8.16 -17.10
C ALA A 3 21.52 7.29 -18.04
N THR A 4 22.00 6.13 -18.47
CA THR A 4 21.30 5.22 -19.39
C THR A 4 21.10 3.82 -18.82
N LEU A 5 21.23 3.64 -17.49
CA LEU A 5 21.07 2.33 -16.89
C LEU A 5 19.62 1.84 -17.14
N PRO A 6 19.42 0.68 -17.80
CA PRO A 6 18.10 0.17 -18.08
C PRO A 6 17.39 -0.21 -16.79
N ALA A 7 16.08 0.00 -16.73
CA ALA A 7 15.26 -0.33 -15.56
C ALA A 7 15.40 -1.82 -15.18
N SER A 8 15.51 -2.69 -16.19
CA SER A 8 15.67 -4.14 -16.04
C SER A 8 16.97 -4.58 -15.36
N ALA A 9 17.99 -3.71 -15.29
CA ALA A 9 19.22 -4.01 -14.54
C ALA A 9 19.00 -3.98 -13.01
N VAL A 10 17.97 -3.29 -12.54
CA VAL A 10 17.65 -3.14 -11.11
C VAL A 10 16.32 -3.81 -10.76
N LEU A 11 15.36 -3.78 -11.68
CA LEU A 11 14.04 -4.38 -11.51
C LEU A 11 14.00 -5.69 -12.31
N THR A 12 14.06 -6.83 -11.62
CA THR A 12 13.85 -8.15 -12.24
C THR A 12 12.37 -8.49 -12.31
N ASP A 13 11.98 -9.32 -13.27
CA ASP A 13 10.64 -9.87 -13.31
C ASP A 13 10.35 -10.70 -12.03
N ARG A 14 9.10 -10.63 -11.58
CA ARG A 14 8.55 -11.37 -10.45
C ARG A 14 7.13 -11.84 -10.84
N PRO A 15 6.53 -12.81 -10.16
CA PRO A 15 5.15 -13.22 -10.45
C PRO A 15 4.14 -12.06 -10.44
N TRP A 16 4.43 -10.99 -9.69
CA TRP A 16 3.62 -9.78 -9.60
C TRP A 16 4.14 -8.60 -10.45
N ARG A 17 5.25 -8.75 -11.18
CA ARG A 17 5.93 -7.69 -11.93
C ARG A 17 6.50 -8.21 -13.25
N SER A 18 6.05 -7.68 -14.37
CA SER A 18 6.48 -8.11 -15.70
C SER A 18 6.63 -6.93 -16.65
N GLY A 19 7.34 -7.12 -17.76
CA GLY A 19 7.41 -6.12 -18.83
C GLY A 19 8.11 -4.83 -18.40
N VAL A 20 9.21 -4.94 -17.66
CA VAL A 20 10.03 -3.79 -17.27
C VAL A 20 10.65 -3.15 -18.52
N ALA A 21 10.36 -1.87 -18.76
CA ALA A 21 10.89 -1.11 -19.87
C ALA A 21 11.45 0.26 -19.44
N GLY A 22 12.28 0.85 -20.29
CA GLY A 22 12.91 2.15 -20.06
C GLY A 22 14.17 2.10 -19.20
N THR A 23 14.41 3.19 -18.48
CA THR A 23 15.61 3.43 -17.68
C THR A 23 15.26 3.53 -16.20
N ILE A 24 16.26 3.47 -15.32
CA ILE A 24 16.04 3.73 -13.90
C ILE A 24 15.46 5.13 -13.64
N TRP A 25 15.69 6.08 -14.54
CA TRP A 25 15.22 7.46 -14.43
C TRP A 25 13.78 7.60 -14.87
N ASN A 26 13.46 7.05 -16.04
CA ASN A 26 12.14 7.08 -16.62
C ASN A 26 11.86 5.71 -17.20
N GLY A 27 10.85 5.03 -16.66
CA GLY A 27 10.55 3.67 -17.04
C GLY A 27 9.11 3.30 -16.73
N GLU A 28 8.76 2.11 -17.16
CA GLU A 28 7.45 1.53 -16.93
C GLU A 28 7.57 0.06 -16.58
N VAL A 29 6.58 -0.45 -15.87
CA VAL A 29 6.49 -1.86 -15.53
C VAL A 29 5.04 -2.30 -15.39
N GLY A 30 4.74 -3.49 -15.91
CA GLY A 30 3.47 -4.17 -15.66
C GLY A 30 3.44 -4.80 -14.27
N VAL A 31 2.29 -4.72 -13.62
CA VAL A 31 2.02 -5.27 -12.29
C VAL A 31 0.85 -6.24 -12.37
N ALA A 32 0.85 -7.27 -11.52
CA ALA A 32 -0.30 -8.18 -11.41
C ALA A 32 -1.61 -7.40 -11.21
N GLY A 33 -2.67 -7.84 -11.87
CA GLY A 33 -3.93 -7.10 -12.00
C GLY A 33 -4.05 -6.26 -13.28
N GLY A 34 -3.07 -6.34 -14.19
CA GLY A 34 -3.12 -5.66 -15.50
C GLY A 34 -2.84 -4.16 -15.43
N SER A 35 -2.35 -3.68 -14.29
CA SER A 35 -1.95 -2.28 -14.11
C SER A 35 -0.53 -2.05 -14.60
N LYS A 36 -0.27 -0.86 -15.15
CA LYS A 36 1.04 -0.38 -15.55
C LYS A 36 1.50 0.73 -14.62
N VAL A 37 2.69 0.60 -14.05
CA VAL A 37 3.31 1.63 -13.24
C VAL A 37 4.41 2.32 -14.04
N GLU A 38 4.24 3.61 -14.24
CA GLU A 38 5.22 4.49 -14.87
C GLU A 38 5.87 5.38 -13.81
N TRP A 39 7.16 5.68 -13.98
CA TRP A 39 7.86 6.66 -13.14
C TRP A 39 8.70 7.61 -13.98
N GLN A 40 8.82 8.83 -13.46
CA GLN A 40 9.62 9.90 -14.02
C GLN A 40 10.51 10.49 -12.93
N TRP A 41 11.81 10.55 -13.20
CA TRP A 41 12.77 11.10 -12.26
C TRP A 41 12.63 12.61 -12.12
N ALA A 42 12.66 13.10 -10.88
CA ALA A 42 12.57 14.50 -10.54
C ALA A 42 13.96 15.03 -10.10
N PRO A 43 14.78 15.57 -11.02
CA PRO A 43 16.18 15.94 -10.75
C PRO A 43 16.33 16.98 -9.64
N LEU A 44 15.57 18.07 -9.71
CA LEU A 44 15.64 19.16 -8.73
C LEU A 44 15.23 18.69 -7.33
N ARG A 45 14.17 17.88 -7.23
CA ARG A 45 13.76 17.26 -5.97
C ARG A 45 14.81 16.28 -5.45
N SER A 46 15.47 15.54 -6.33
CA SER A 46 16.49 14.57 -5.93
C SER A 46 17.70 15.26 -5.30
N LEU A 47 18.15 16.36 -5.92
CA LEU A 47 19.26 17.16 -5.42
C LEU A 47 18.93 17.84 -4.09
N THR A 48 17.76 18.47 -3.99
CA THR A 48 17.35 19.20 -2.78
C THR A 48 17.00 18.30 -1.59
N SER A 49 16.53 17.08 -1.85
CA SER A 49 16.17 16.13 -0.80
C SER A 49 17.25 15.10 -0.46
N LEU A 50 18.40 15.17 -1.14
CA LEU A 50 19.53 14.24 -1.01
C LEU A 50 19.09 12.77 -1.13
N GLY A 51 18.21 12.50 -2.10
CA GLY A 51 17.68 11.16 -2.35
C GLY A 51 17.16 11.02 -3.78
N PHE A 52 16.77 9.81 -4.16
CA PHE A 52 16.22 9.54 -5.47
C PHE A 52 14.72 9.85 -5.48
N ALA A 53 14.34 10.99 -6.05
CA ALA A 53 12.97 11.44 -6.15
C ALA A 53 12.36 11.10 -7.51
N VAL A 54 11.17 10.52 -7.51
CA VAL A 54 10.38 10.26 -8.71
C VAL A 54 8.95 10.73 -8.52
N ASP A 55 8.28 11.03 -9.63
CA ASP A 55 6.83 11.09 -9.73
C ASP A 55 6.39 9.80 -10.43
N TRP A 56 5.30 9.20 -9.97
CA TRP A 56 4.84 7.90 -10.47
C TRP A 56 3.34 7.88 -10.68
N ARG A 57 2.88 7.03 -11.60
CA ARG A 57 1.47 6.78 -11.87
C ARG A 57 1.24 5.31 -12.21
N ALA A 58 0.24 4.71 -11.59
CA ALA A 58 -0.29 3.39 -11.90
C ALA A 58 -1.58 3.58 -12.70
N THR A 59 -1.70 2.93 -13.86
CA THR A 59 -2.88 2.97 -14.74
C THR A 59 -3.35 1.56 -15.10
N GLY A 60 -4.65 1.31 -15.09
CA GLY A 60 -5.27 0.00 -15.37
C GLY A 60 -6.79 0.11 -15.48
N PRO A 61 -7.52 -1.01 -15.66
CA PRO A 61 -8.98 -1.00 -15.84
C PRO A 61 -9.75 -0.25 -14.73
N ASP A 62 -9.38 -0.48 -13.47
CA ASP A 62 -9.97 0.16 -12.28
C ASP A 62 -8.90 0.86 -11.41
N THR A 63 -7.78 1.23 -12.05
CA THR A 63 -6.64 1.84 -11.37
C THR A 63 -6.22 3.11 -12.10
N ASP A 64 -6.23 4.23 -11.39
CA ASP A 64 -5.59 5.46 -11.77
C ASP A 64 -5.07 6.14 -10.50
N LEU A 65 -3.87 5.72 -10.07
CA LEU A 65 -3.27 6.13 -8.80
C LEU A 65 -1.92 6.78 -9.09
N GLY A 66 -1.67 7.98 -8.58
CA GLY A 66 -0.38 8.63 -8.77
C GLY A 66 0.10 9.34 -7.53
N GLY A 67 1.40 9.65 -7.50
CA GLY A 67 1.98 10.43 -6.43
C GLY A 67 3.47 10.60 -6.58
N GLN A 68 4.12 10.95 -5.48
CA GLN A 68 5.55 11.17 -5.43
C GLN A 68 6.21 10.11 -4.56
N ALA A 69 7.38 9.64 -4.98
CA ALA A 69 8.23 8.80 -4.15
C ALA A 69 9.60 9.44 -3.98
N LEU A 70 10.20 9.22 -2.81
CA LEU A 70 11.56 9.60 -2.48
C LEU A 70 12.24 8.44 -1.76
N PHE A 71 13.34 7.97 -2.33
CA PHE A 71 14.18 6.93 -1.75
C PHE A 71 15.45 7.57 -1.22
N ARG A 72 15.70 7.48 0.10
CA ARG A 72 16.91 8.02 0.72
C ARG A 72 17.93 6.93 1.03
N PRO A 73 19.22 7.26 1.08
CA PRO A 73 20.23 6.38 1.67
C PRO A 73 19.81 5.95 3.08
N GLY A 74 20.07 4.70 3.45
CA GLY A 74 19.65 4.12 4.73
C GLY A 74 18.30 3.39 4.71
N GLY A 75 17.67 3.24 3.54
CA GLY A 75 16.46 2.42 3.35
C GLY A 75 15.14 3.14 3.64
N THR A 76 15.16 4.45 3.92
CA THR A 76 13.95 5.24 4.10
C THR A 76 13.26 5.49 2.76
N VAL A 77 11.98 5.16 2.70
CA VAL A 77 11.09 5.42 1.57
C VAL A 77 10.01 6.39 2.01
N ARG A 78 9.81 7.47 1.26
CA ARG A 78 8.74 8.44 1.49
C ARG A 78 7.84 8.52 0.28
N LEU A 79 6.54 8.38 0.51
CA LEU A 79 5.49 8.67 -0.44
C LEU A 79 4.80 9.97 -0.02
N ASP A 80 4.60 10.89 -0.96
CA ASP A 80 3.83 12.11 -0.72
C ASP A 80 2.79 12.28 -1.83
N ARG A 81 1.66 12.90 -1.49
CA ARG A 81 0.60 13.30 -2.44
C ARG A 81 0.13 12.13 -3.32
N VAL A 82 -0.07 10.97 -2.71
CA VAL A 82 -0.61 9.81 -3.41
C VAL A 82 -2.13 9.93 -3.41
N SER A 83 -2.75 9.95 -4.58
CA SER A 83 -4.19 10.08 -4.70
C SER A 83 -4.71 9.43 -5.98
N GLY A 84 -5.94 8.91 -5.94
CA GLY A 84 -6.62 8.36 -7.11
C GLY A 84 -7.36 7.06 -6.79
N SER A 85 -7.70 6.30 -7.84
CA SER A 85 -8.37 5.01 -7.71
C SER A 85 -7.40 3.85 -7.85
N ALA A 86 -7.65 2.76 -7.14
CA ALA A 86 -6.84 1.54 -7.17
C ALA A 86 -7.73 0.31 -7.09
N ASP A 87 -7.45 -0.67 -7.94
CA ASP A 87 -8.03 -2.00 -7.81
C ASP A 87 -7.36 -2.75 -6.63
N ALA A 88 -8.15 -3.48 -5.83
CA ALA A 88 -7.64 -4.15 -4.65
C ALA A 88 -6.63 -5.28 -4.95
N THR A 89 -6.51 -5.75 -6.20
CA THR A 89 -5.43 -6.65 -6.59
C THR A 89 -4.05 -5.99 -6.48
N LEU A 90 -3.95 -4.66 -6.52
CA LEU A 90 -2.71 -3.93 -6.25
C LEU A 90 -2.16 -4.16 -4.84
N LEU A 91 -3.00 -4.56 -3.88
CA LEU A 91 -2.52 -4.93 -2.55
C LEU A 91 -1.50 -6.07 -2.60
N GLN A 92 -1.57 -6.95 -3.61
CA GLN A 92 -0.60 -8.02 -3.80
C GLN A 92 0.77 -7.51 -4.26
N ALA A 93 0.83 -6.36 -4.92
CA ALA A 93 2.10 -5.75 -5.31
C ALA A 93 2.80 -5.11 -4.11
N VAL A 94 2.03 -4.52 -3.19
CA VAL A 94 2.56 -3.85 -1.98
C VAL A 94 2.82 -4.84 -0.85
N ALA A 95 1.97 -5.85 -0.70
CA ALA A 95 2.04 -6.87 0.34
C ALA A 95 1.84 -8.27 -0.30
N PRO A 96 2.89 -8.82 -0.95
CA PRO A 96 2.78 -10.08 -1.71
C PRO A 96 2.46 -11.31 -0.85
N ASN A 97 2.72 -11.24 0.46
CA ASN A 97 2.47 -12.32 1.41
C ASN A 97 1.07 -12.23 2.06
N LEU A 98 0.17 -11.38 1.55
CA LEU A 98 -1.20 -11.34 2.04
C LEU A 98 -1.89 -12.70 1.85
N PRO A 99 -2.53 -13.25 2.91
CA PRO A 99 -3.18 -14.56 2.83
C PRO A 99 -4.53 -14.52 2.11
N PHE A 100 -4.89 -13.39 1.50
CA PHE A 100 -6.14 -13.20 0.77
C PHE A 100 -5.95 -12.31 -0.46
N THR A 101 -6.97 -12.28 -1.30
CA THR A 101 -7.15 -11.33 -2.39
C THR A 101 -8.53 -10.71 -2.29
N CYS A 102 -8.67 -9.48 -2.78
CA CYS A 102 -9.94 -8.77 -2.82
C CYS A 102 -10.22 -8.28 -4.24
N ASP A 103 -11.48 -8.28 -4.60
CA ASP A 103 -12.05 -7.77 -5.83
C ASP A 103 -12.98 -6.61 -5.46
N MET A 104 -12.43 -5.40 -5.50
CA MET A 104 -13.09 -4.14 -5.17
C MET A 104 -12.22 -2.95 -5.60
N THR A 105 -12.88 -1.85 -5.94
CA THR A 105 -12.22 -0.57 -6.20
C THR A 105 -12.02 0.22 -4.91
N MET A 106 -10.89 0.90 -4.81
CA MET A 106 -10.53 1.77 -3.69
C MET A 106 -10.24 3.18 -4.18
N GLN A 107 -10.70 4.19 -3.44
CA GLN A 107 -10.27 5.57 -3.55
C GLN A 107 -9.24 5.85 -2.47
N VAL A 108 -8.03 6.20 -2.89
CA VAL A 108 -6.87 6.40 -2.03
C VAL A 108 -6.58 7.89 -1.92
N GLU A 109 -6.41 8.36 -0.70
CA GLU A 109 -5.83 9.66 -0.37
C GLU A 109 -4.76 9.44 0.69
N LEU A 110 -3.49 9.51 0.29
CA LEU A 110 -2.33 9.35 1.16
C LEU A 110 -1.46 10.59 1.01
N PRO A 111 -1.67 11.60 1.88
CA PRO A 111 -0.87 12.82 1.87
C PRO A 111 0.60 12.54 2.14
N ARG A 112 0.90 11.62 3.06
CA ARG A 112 2.26 11.24 3.44
C ARG A 112 2.35 9.84 4.02
N LEU A 113 3.36 9.10 3.58
CA LEU A 113 3.84 7.88 4.23
C LEU A 113 5.36 7.88 4.23
N VAL A 114 5.96 7.55 5.38
CA VAL A 114 7.40 7.36 5.54
C VAL A 114 7.61 5.98 6.14
N ALA A 115 8.27 5.11 5.37
CA ALA A 115 8.67 3.78 5.79
C ALA A 115 10.20 3.74 6.00
N GLY A 116 10.65 3.03 7.04
CA GLY A 116 12.06 2.90 7.40
C GLY A 116 12.65 4.16 8.06
N GLY A 117 13.85 4.02 8.64
CA GLY A 117 14.47 5.06 9.46
C GLY A 117 13.76 5.26 10.82
N SER A 118 14.04 6.40 11.47
CA SER A 118 13.55 6.77 12.80
C SER A 118 12.28 7.65 12.80
N ASP A 119 11.79 8.05 11.63
CA ASP A 119 10.63 8.95 11.46
C ASP A 119 9.53 8.23 10.67
N ARG A 120 9.14 7.04 11.16
CA ARG A 120 8.12 6.22 10.51
C ARG A 120 6.75 6.79 10.82
N GLN A 121 6.02 7.16 9.79
CA GLN A 121 4.70 7.78 9.93
C GLN A 121 3.84 7.48 8.71
N ALA A 122 2.52 7.37 8.89
CA ALA A 122 1.59 7.37 7.78
C ALA A 122 0.35 8.22 8.08
N GLN A 123 -0.12 8.91 7.05
CA GLN A 123 -1.37 9.64 7.00
C GLN A 123 -2.08 9.21 5.73
N ALA A 124 -3.25 8.62 5.87
CA ALA A 124 -4.04 8.14 4.74
C ALA A 124 -5.53 8.04 5.08
N THR A 125 -6.36 8.24 4.07
CA THR A 125 -7.76 7.82 4.04
C THR A 125 -7.96 7.00 2.78
N ILE A 126 -8.45 5.78 2.93
CA ILE A 126 -8.77 4.89 1.81
C ILE A 126 -10.22 4.48 1.96
N LEU A 127 -11.02 4.72 0.92
CA LEU A 127 -12.40 4.26 0.84
C LEU A 127 -12.45 3.09 -0.12
N SER A 128 -13.09 1.98 0.25
CA SER A 128 -13.35 0.88 -0.68
C SER A 128 -14.84 0.78 -0.96
N ASP A 129 -15.17 0.42 -2.19
CA ASP A 129 -16.52 -0.02 -2.51
C ASP A 129 -16.82 -1.38 -1.86
N ALA A 130 -18.09 -1.78 -1.89
CA ALA A 130 -18.46 -3.14 -1.53
C ALA A 130 -17.94 -4.11 -2.59
N GLY A 131 -17.49 -5.28 -2.17
CA GLY A 131 -16.92 -6.27 -3.08
C GLY A 131 -16.79 -7.64 -2.43
N SER A 132 -15.80 -8.40 -2.86
CA SER A 132 -15.57 -9.77 -2.37
C SER A 132 -14.10 -9.98 -2.05
N CYS A 133 -13.81 -10.68 -0.97
CA CYS A 133 -12.46 -11.14 -0.65
C CYS A 133 -12.42 -12.65 -0.46
N MET A 134 -11.31 -13.26 -0.86
CA MET A 134 -11.08 -14.70 -0.81
C MET A 134 -9.75 -15.00 -0.14
N ALA A 135 -9.74 -15.95 0.80
CA ALA A 135 -8.49 -16.50 1.32
C ALA A 135 -7.74 -17.27 0.22
N LYS A 136 -6.41 -17.21 0.22
CA LYS A 136 -5.54 -17.97 -0.68
C LYS A 136 -5.15 -19.31 -0.04
N PRO A 137 -4.93 -20.39 -0.83
CA PRO A 137 -4.99 -20.45 -2.29
C PRO A 137 -6.38 -20.79 -2.87
N ALA A 138 -7.35 -21.20 -2.05
CA ALA A 138 -8.67 -21.63 -2.53
C ALA A 138 -9.78 -21.44 -1.47
N GLY A 139 -10.00 -20.19 -1.02
CA GLY A 139 -11.08 -19.83 -0.11
C GLY A 139 -12.38 -19.47 -0.84
N ALA A 140 -13.52 -19.66 -0.18
CA ALA A 140 -14.80 -19.14 -0.66
C ALA A 140 -14.81 -17.59 -0.61
N GLY A 141 -15.43 -16.98 -1.63
CA GLY A 141 -15.69 -15.54 -1.66
C GLY A 141 -16.55 -15.12 -0.47
N SER A 142 -16.02 -14.20 0.32
CA SER A 142 -16.74 -13.54 1.41
C SER A 142 -17.07 -12.13 0.97
N ALA A 143 -18.36 -11.78 1.00
CA ALA A 143 -18.79 -10.42 0.70
C ALA A 143 -18.23 -9.46 1.76
N VAL A 144 -17.65 -8.36 1.29
CA VAL A 144 -17.10 -7.30 2.15
C VAL A 144 -17.88 -6.02 1.86
N PRO A 145 -18.46 -5.36 2.87
CA PRO A 145 -19.16 -4.09 2.66
C PRO A 145 -18.17 -2.99 2.27
N ALA A 146 -18.69 -1.83 1.85
CA ALA A 146 -17.85 -0.66 1.62
C ALA A 146 -17.11 -0.28 2.92
N MET A 147 -15.79 -0.17 2.85
CA MET A 147 -14.92 0.08 4.00
C MET A 147 -14.26 1.46 3.94
N ILE A 148 -13.84 1.95 5.11
CA ILE A 148 -12.93 3.07 5.25
C ILE A 148 -11.73 2.61 6.09
N LEU A 149 -10.53 2.82 5.56
CA LEU A 149 -9.27 2.73 6.29
C LEU A 149 -8.75 4.15 6.53
N THR A 150 -8.51 4.50 7.78
CA THR A 150 -7.81 5.73 8.14
C THR A 150 -6.49 5.41 8.80
N ALA A 151 -5.46 6.17 8.48
CA ALA A 151 -4.17 6.16 9.15
C ALA A 151 -3.87 7.58 9.62
N GLU A 152 -3.61 7.74 10.91
CA GLU A 152 -3.31 9.03 11.52
C GLU A 152 -2.06 8.91 12.38
N HIS A 153 -1.11 9.81 12.16
CA HIS A 153 0.09 9.90 12.99
C HIS A 153 -0.20 10.82 14.19
N VAL A 154 -0.14 10.26 15.40
CA VAL A 154 -0.43 10.95 16.66
C VAL A 154 0.71 10.72 17.64
N GLY A 155 1.44 11.78 17.97
CA GLY A 155 2.60 11.68 18.85
C GLY A 155 3.72 10.87 18.19
N ARG A 156 4.01 9.67 18.73
CA ARG A 156 5.10 8.79 18.27
C ARG A 156 4.62 7.51 17.60
N GLU A 157 3.34 7.47 17.26
CA GLU A 157 2.68 6.29 16.72
C GLU A 157 1.79 6.68 15.56
N THR A 158 1.66 5.78 14.60
CA THR A 158 0.62 5.82 13.58
C THR A 158 -0.48 4.85 13.97
N ARG A 159 -1.71 5.35 14.10
CA ARG A 159 -2.90 4.53 14.35
C ARG A 159 -3.64 4.34 13.05
N VAL A 160 -3.85 3.09 12.68
CA VAL A 160 -4.62 2.67 11.51
C VAL A 160 -5.92 2.04 11.99
N ARG A 161 -7.04 2.42 11.41
CA ARG A 161 -8.37 1.89 11.74
C ARG A 161 -9.09 1.51 10.48
N LEU A 162 -9.76 0.36 10.52
CA LEU A 162 -10.63 -0.12 9.46
C LEU A 162 -12.05 -0.24 10.01
N ALA A 163 -13.02 0.36 9.31
CA ALA A 163 -14.43 0.37 9.71
C ALA A 163 -15.35 0.31 8.46
N PRO A 164 -16.61 -0.13 8.57
CA PRO A 164 -17.57 0.02 7.49
C PRO A 164 -17.85 1.52 7.25
N GLN A 165 -17.99 1.93 5.99
CA GLN A 165 -18.25 3.34 5.66
C GLN A 165 -19.54 3.87 6.30
N THR A 166 -20.56 3.02 6.40
CA THR A 166 -21.86 3.34 7.01
C THR A 166 -21.81 3.35 8.54
N GLN A 167 -20.78 2.76 9.15
CA GLN A 167 -20.63 2.62 10.59
C GLN A 167 -19.20 2.95 11.04
N ARG A 168 -18.73 4.16 10.71
CA ARG A 168 -17.31 4.56 10.94
C ARG A 168 -16.81 4.46 12.38
N ARG A 169 -17.72 4.40 13.36
CA ARG A 169 -17.37 4.21 14.78
C ARG A 169 -17.15 2.73 15.15
N GLN A 170 -17.69 1.80 14.37
CA GLN A 170 -17.50 0.37 14.54
C GLN A 170 -16.13 -0.03 13.96
N THR A 171 -15.12 -0.08 14.82
CA THR A 171 -13.76 -0.47 14.42
C THR A 171 -13.70 -1.98 14.26
N LEU A 172 -13.42 -2.46 13.05
CA LEU A 172 -13.25 -3.88 12.78
C LEU A 172 -11.82 -4.33 13.05
N MET A 173 -10.85 -3.53 12.62
CA MET A 173 -9.42 -3.74 12.84
C MET A 173 -8.79 -2.43 13.29
N GLU A 174 -7.87 -2.55 14.24
CA GLU A 174 -6.98 -1.47 14.63
C GLU A 174 -5.53 -1.93 14.48
N ALA A 175 -4.67 -1.07 13.95
CA ALA A 175 -3.24 -1.28 13.99
C ALA A 175 -2.53 -0.06 14.56
N VAL A 176 -1.46 -0.31 15.30
CA VAL A 176 -0.57 0.72 15.82
C VAL A 176 0.82 0.42 15.32
N LEU A 177 1.45 1.40 14.69
CA LEU A 177 2.83 1.36 14.24
C LEU A 177 3.62 2.41 15.04
N ALA A 178 4.54 1.96 15.87
CA ALA A 178 5.47 2.84 16.58
C ALA A 178 6.62 3.28 15.65
N GLU A 179 7.22 4.44 15.96
CA GLU A 179 8.41 4.96 15.25
C GLU A 179 9.59 3.99 15.23
N ASP A 180 9.74 3.17 16.27
CA ASP A 180 10.81 2.17 16.39
C ASP A 180 10.59 0.93 15.50
N GLY A 181 9.46 0.89 14.78
CA GLY A 181 9.10 -0.18 13.88
C GLY A 181 8.31 -1.32 14.52
N ALA A 182 8.06 -1.29 15.83
CA ALA A 182 7.12 -2.21 16.44
C ALA A 182 5.72 -1.93 15.88
N TYR A 183 5.02 -2.99 15.47
CA TYR A 183 3.64 -2.89 15.05
C TYR A 183 2.77 -3.93 15.75
N ARG A 184 1.54 -3.51 16.03
CA ARG A 184 0.49 -4.34 16.60
C ARG A 184 -0.75 -4.21 15.75
N ILE A 185 -1.31 -5.32 15.30
CA ILE A 185 -2.59 -5.38 14.59
C ILE A 185 -3.55 -6.18 15.45
N THR A 186 -4.71 -5.62 15.78
CA THR A 186 -5.76 -6.28 16.54
C THR A 186 -7.03 -6.34 15.70
N LEU A 187 -7.60 -7.54 15.56
CA LEU A 187 -8.89 -7.75 14.92
C LEU A 187 -9.98 -7.92 15.99
N THR A 188 -11.04 -7.12 15.92
CA THR A 188 -12.17 -7.23 16.85
C THR A 188 -13.01 -8.48 16.57
N SER A 189 -13.93 -8.82 17.46
CA SER A 189 -14.90 -9.90 17.23
C SER A 189 -15.76 -9.66 15.99
N ASP A 190 -16.26 -8.44 15.85
CA ASP A 190 -17.07 -8.02 14.69
C ASP A 190 -16.22 -8.04 13.42
N GLY A 191 -14.95 -7.64 13.52
CA GLY A 191 -14.00 -7.73 12.42
C GLY A 191 -13.74 -9.16 11.97
N ALA A 192 -13.56 -10.10 12.89
CA ALA A 192 -13.38 -11.52 12.56
C ALA A 192 -14.64 -12.13 11.92
N ALA A 193 -15.83 -11.69 12.32
CA ALA A 193 -17.09 -12.12 11.72
C ALA A 193 -17.30 -11.56 10.29
N LEU A 194 -16.93 -10.29 10.06
CA LEU A 194 -17.09 -9.63 8.75
C LEU A 194 -15.93 -9.91 7.78
N LEU A 195 -14.74 -10.23 8.28
CA LEU A 195 -13.52 -10.45 7.50
C LEU A 195 -12.93 -11.86 7.74
N PRO A 196 -13.71 -12.93 7.55
CA PRO A 196 -13.29 -14.31 7.87
C PRO A 196 -12.11 -14.79 7.00
N PHE A 197 -11.90 -14.15 5.84
CA PHE A 197 -10.81 -14.45 4.91
C PHE A 197 -9.43 -14.03 5.43
N THR A 198 -9.34 -13.22 6.49
CA THR A 198 -8.06 -12.78 7.07
C THR A 198 -7.34 -13.90 7.82
N GLY A 199 -8.06 -14.95 8.24
CA GLY A 199 -7.53 -16.04 9.04
C GLY A 199 -7.22 -15.68 10.50
N LEU A 200 -7.57 -14.47 10.94
CA LEU A 200 -7.36 -14.03 12.32
C LEU A 200 -8.56 -14.37 13.20
N PRO A 201 -8.35 -14.94 14.40
CA PRO A 201 -9.43 -15.24 15.32
C PRO A 201 -10.03 -13.95 15.91
N PRO A 202 -11.27 -14.00 16.44
CA PRO A 202 -11.87 -12.91 17.21
C PRO A 202 -10.95 -12.44 18.35
N GLY A 203 -10.65 -11.14 18.41
CA GLY A 203 -9.72 -10.58 19.41
C GLY A 203 -8.25 -10.91 19.13
N GLY A 204 -7.95 -11.55 18.00
CA GLY A 204 -6.60 -11.92 17.60
C GLY A 204 -5.71 -10.70 17.47
N THR A 205 -4.49 -10.81 17.98
CA THR A 205 -3.47 -9.76 17.89
C THR A 205 -2.21 -10.33 17.25
N ILE A 206 -1.67 -9.61 16.28
CA ILE A 206 -0.35 -9.84 15.70
C ILE A 206 0.57 -8.74 16.19
N GLU A 207 1.71 -9.13 16.76
CA GLU A 207 2.79 -8.21 17.13
C GLU A 207 4.07 -8.63 16.43
N SER A 208 4.78 -7.67 15.86
CA SER A 208 6.06 -7.90 15.19
C SER A 208 6.81 -6.56 15.02
N ARG A 209 7.99 -6.61 14.40
CA ARG A 209 8.85 -5.45 14.14
C ARG A 209 9.27 -5.42 12.67
N LEU A 210 9.14 -4.24 12.06
CA LEU A 210 9.54 -3.92 10.68
C LEU A 210 11.02 -3.50 10.58
#